data_AF-A0A2L0FAQ7-F1
#
_entry.id   AF-A0A2L0FAQ7-F1
#
_cell.length_a   1.000
_cell.length_b   1.000
_cell.length_c   1.000
_cell.angle_alpha   90.00
_cell.angle_beta   90.00
_cell.angle_gamma   90.00
#
_symmetry.space_group_name_H-M   'P 1'
#
loop_
_entity.id
_entity.type
_entity.pdbx_description
1 polymer ?
#
loop_
_entity_poly.entity_id
_entity_poly.type
_entity_poly.pdbx_seq_one_letter_code
_entity_poly.pdbx_strand_id
1 'polypeptide(L)'
;METTRRVLVVDDEEGMRTTLAANLELEGYEVAEARDGAHALELVRQQRFALVISDVKMPGLNGVETFREMKRIQPELTVVLMTAFALEQLVEDGISEGVYAVIHKPFSMEHLVRMVERALGSRAVLVVDDLPDVAEAIVAGLREAGLRAEAVYDGDTAIRRAREEAVDVCVLDLVMPSLDGVKTYEQLRRLSSEIRVIGMTGHAAPEMIHAFTRRGGYTCLRKPFEVRDLVLAIARARSDPGAC
;
A
#
# COMPACT_ATOMS: atom_id res chain seq x y z
N MET A 1 4.27 -23.99 -3.91
CA MET A 1 5.33 -23.38 -3.09
C MET A 1 4.62 -22.86 -1.86
N GLU A 2 4.98 -23.34 -0.67
CA GLU A 2 4.45 -22.83 0.60
C GLU A 2 4.83 -21.35 0.71
N THR A 3 3.92 -20.46 0.34
CA THR A 3 4.05 -19.04 0.67
C THR A 3 3.88 -18.95 2.17
N THR A 4 4.99 -18.83 2.89
CA THR A 4 5.07 -18.66 4.35
C THR A 4 4.06 -17.59 4.78
N ARG A 5 2.94 -18.02 5.37
CA ARG A 5 1.87 -17.17 5.90
C ARG A 5 2.23 -16.55 7.25
N ARG A 6 3.53 -16.34 7.49
CA ARG A 6 4.02 -15.92 8.80
C ARG A 6 3.94 -14.40 8.94
N VAL A 7 3.13 -13.97 9.89
CA VAL A 7 2.89 -12.57 10.22
C VAL A 7 3.52 -12.27 11.58
N LEU A 8 4.19 -11.14 11.70
CA LEU A 8 4.68 -10.63 12.98
C LEU A 8 3.77 -9.49 13.45
N VAL A 9 3.22 -9.59 14.65
CA VAL A 9 2.48 -8.50 15.30
C VAL A 9 3.38 -7.85 16.35
N VAL A 10 3.61 -6.55 16.23
CA VAL A 10 4.45 -5.76 17.15
C VAL A 10 3.60 -4.68 17.80
N ASP A 11 3.38 -4.80 19.10
CA ASP A 11 2.63 -3.81 19.91
C ASP A 11 3.03 -3.96 21.39
N ASP A 12 3.28 -2.84 22.07
CA ASP A 12 3.64 -2.83 23.49
C ASP A 12 2.44 -3.09 24.42
N GLU A 13 1.22 -2.87 23.92
CA GLU A 13 -0.01 -3.22 24.61
C GLU A 13 -0.34 -4.71 24.43
N GLU A 14 -0.12 -5.51 25.49
CA GLU A 14 -0.36 -6.96 25.49
C GLU A 14 -1.79 -7.34 25.06
N GLY A 15 -2.79 -6.58 25.48
CA GLY A 15 -4.18 -6.83 25.12
C GLY A 15 -4.43 -6.69 23.61
N MET A 16 -3.92 -5.61 23.01
CA MET A 16 -4.01 -5.36 21.58
C MET A 16 -3.23 -6.42 20.80
N ARG A 17 -1.98 -6.67 21.18
CA ARG A 17 -1.08 -7.64 20.52
C ARG A 17 -1.68 -9.05 20.49
N THR A 18 -2.13 -9.55 21.64
CA THR A 18 -2.72 -10.89 21.78
C THR A 18 -4.03 -10.99 20.98
N THR A 19 -4.86 -9.93 21.02
CA THR A 19 -6.13 -9.91 20.28
C THR A 19 -5.88 -9.95 18.77
N LEU A 20 -4.95 -9.13 18.26
CA LEU A 20 -4.58 -9.12 16.85
C LEU A 20 -4.03 -10.47 16.39
N ALA A 21 -3.14 -11.07 17.20
CA ALA A 21 -2.58 -12.38 16.90
C ALA A 21 -3.66 -13.44 16.80
N ALA A 22 -4.54 -13.55 17.80
CA ALA A 22 -5.63 -14.52 17.82
C ALA A 22 -6.58 -14.36 16.61
N ASN A 23 -6.92 -13.13 16.21
CA ASN A 23 -7.77 -12.89 15.04
C ASN A 23 -7.09 -13.34 13.74
N LEU A 24 -5.79 -13.07 13.56
CA LEU A 24 -5.05 -13.51 12.38
C LEU A 24 -4.84 -15.04 12.35
N GLU A 25 -4.65 -15.67 13.51
CA GLU A 25 -4.58 -17.13 13.60
C GLU A 25 -5.90 -17.80 13.19
N LEU A 26 -7.05 -17.20 13.54
CA LEU A 26 -8.37 -17.67 13.10
C LEU A 26 -8.54 -17.63 11.58
N GLU A 27 -7.89 -16.69 10.90
CA GLU A 27 -7.83 -16.58 9.44
C GLU A 27 -6.78 -17.51 8.79
N GLY A 28 -6.08 -18.32 9.61
CA GLY A 28 -5.11 -19.31 9.16
C GLY A 28 -3.73 -18.77 8.85
N TYR A 29 -3.33 -17.65 9.47
CA TYR A 29 -1.96 -17.15 9.47
C TYR A 29 -1.14 -17.78 10.60
N GLU A 30 0.17 -17.96 10.38
CA GLU A 30 1.10 -18.27 11.46
C GLU A 30 1.54 -16.96 12.09
N VAL A 31 1.23 -16.71 13.36
CA VAL A 31 1.54 -15.43 13.99
C VAL A 31 2.68 -15.56 14.99
N ALA A 32 3.64 -14.64 14.92
CA ALA A 32 4.57 -14.38 16.00
C ALA A 32 4.24 -13.02 16.63
N GLU A 33 4.52 -12.89 17.91
CA GLU A 33 4.27 -11.68 18.69
C GLU A 33 5.59 -11.06 19.16
N ALA A 34 5.71 -9.74 19.01
CA ALA A 34 6.76 -8.94 19.63
C ALA A 34 6.16 -7.82 20.47
N ARG A 35 6.74 -7.60 21.65
CA ARG A 35 6.26 -6.61 22.62
C ARG A 35 6.87 -5.22 22.43
N ASP A 36 7.87 -5.10 21.58
CA ASP A 36 8.61 -3.87 21.30
C ASP A 36 9.44 -4.06 20.02
N GLY A 37 10.04 -2.96 19.53
CA GLY A 37 10.88 -2.99 18.33
C GLY A 37 12.15 -3.83 18.48
N ALA A 38 12.73 -3.94 19.67
CA ALA A 38 13.94 -4.73 19.89
C ALA A 38 13.66 -6.23 19.74
N HIS A 39 12.59 -6.71 20.37
CA HIS A 39 12.12 -8.09 20.25
C HIS A 39 11.71 -8.40 18.80
N ALA A 40 11.06 -7.46 18.10
CA ALA A 40 10.73 -7.63 16.69
C ALA A 40 11.99 -7.85 15.83
N LEU A 41 13.06 -7.07 16.06
CA LEU A 41 14.32 -7.23 15.35
C LEU A 41 15.05 -8.54 15.69
N GLU A 42 14.93 -9.05 16.91
CA GLU A 42 15.44 -10.38 17.26
C GLU A 42 14.74 -11.47 16.44
N LEU A 43 13.40 -11.43 16.39
CA LEU A 43 12.62 -12.40 15.61
C LEU A 43 12.92 -12.31 14.11
N VAL A 44 12.96 -11.11 13.54
CA VAL A 44 13.26 -10.88 12.11
C VAL A 44 14.67 -11.35 11.73
N ARG A 45 15.63 -11.42 12.68
CA ARG A 45 16.95 -12.02 12.41
C ARG A 45 16.93 -13.55 12.41
N GLN A 46 16.01 -14.16 13.16
CA GLN A 46 15.95 -15.61 13.35
C GLN A 46 15.10 -16.31 12.29
N GLN A 47 14.06 -15.65 11.78
CA GLN A 47 13.06 -16.24 10.90
C GLN A 47 12.53 -15.24 9.87
N ARG A 48 12.05 -15.77 8.74
CA ARG A 48 11.44 -14.99 7.66
C ARG A 48 9.97 -14.71 7.98
N PHE A 49 9.56 -13.48 7.72
CA PHE A 49 8.15 -13.06 7.80
C PHE A 49 7.71 -12.57 6.42
N ALA A 50 6.45 -12.82 6.08
CA ALA A 50 5.88 -12.24 4.87
C ALA A 50 5.31 -10.85 5.13
N LEU A 51 4.84 -10.59 6.36
CA LEU A 51 4.29 -9.31 6.76
C LEU A 51 4.55 -9.01 8.24
N VAL A 52 4.78 -7.74 8.55
CA VAL A 52 4.77 -7.20 9.92
C VAL A 52 3.66 -6.17 10.06
N ILE A 53 2.90 -6.28 11.15
CA ILE A 53 1.98 -5.23 11.61
C ILE A 53 2.62 -4.64 12.86
N SER A 54 3.00 -3.36 12.82
CA SER A 54 3.71 -2.71 13.93
C SER A 54 2.98 -1.47 14.39
N ASP A 55 2.78 -1.33 15.70
CA ASP A 55 2.45 -0.03 16.27
C ASP A 55 3.58 0.97 16.04
N VAL A 56 3.22 2.23 15.78
CA VAL A 56 4.19 3.32 15.59
C VAL A 56 4.75 3.78 16.93
N LYS A 57 3.92 3.87 17.97
CA LYS A 57 4.25 4.49 19.24
C LYS A 57 4.58 3.42 20.28
N MET A 58 5.81 2.92 20.20
CA MET A 58 6.35 1.98 21.19
C MET A 58 7.49 2.63 22.00
N PRO A 59 7.71 2.21 23.26
CA PRO A 59 8.86 2.65 24.03
C PRO A 59 10.18 2.13 23.43
N GLY A 60 11.22 2.95 23.49
CA GLY A 60 12.53 2.62 22.91
C GLY A 60 12.54 2.84 21.40
N LEU A 61 12.66 1.76 20.63
CA LEU A 61 12.67 1.81 19.17
C LEU A 61 11.24 1.93 18.65
N ASN A 62 10.90 3.05 18.00
CA ASN A 62 9.55 3.26 17.51
C ASN A 62 9.27 2.41 16.25
N GLY A 63 8.00 2.31 15.83
CA GLY A 63 7.61 1.44 14.72
C GLY A 63 8.26 1.79 13.37
N VAL A 64 8.51 3.08 13.10
CA VAL A 64 9.15 3.53 11.85
C VAL A 64 10.65 3.23 11.88
N GLU A 65 11.33 3.46 13.01
CA GLU A 65 12.73 3.07 13.19
C GLU A 65 12.89 1.54 13.12
N THR A 66 11.97 0.80 13.73
CA THR A 66 11.93 -0.67 13.67
C THR A 66 11.77 -1.14 12.23
N PHE A 67 10.84 -0.55 11.47
CA PHE A 67 10.65 -0.81 10.05
C PHE A 67 11.95 -0.65 9.25
N ARG A 68 12.67 0.46 9.43
CA ARG A 68 13.93 0.74 8.72
C ARG A 68 14.97 -0.35 8.95
N GLU A 69 15.14 -0.76 10.21
CA GLU A 69 16.08 -1.84 10.55
C GLU A 69 15.59 -3.20 10.03
N MET A 70 14.30 -3.50 10.10
CA MET A 70 13.72 -4.72 9.57
C MET A 70 13.93 -4.84 8.05
N LYS A 71 13.74 -3.75 7.30
CA LYS A 71 13.97 -3.71 5.84
C LYS A 71 15.44 -3.94 5.47
N ARG A 72 16.39 -3.48 6.30
CA ARG A 72 17.82 -3.80 6.08
C ARG A 72 18.12 -5.29 6.26
N ILE A 73 17.39 -5.98 7.14
CA ILE A 73 17.56 -7.42 7.40
C ILE A 73 16.79 -8.25 6.36
N GLN A 74 15.57 -7.85 6.03
CA GLN A 74 14.68 -8.50 5.08
C GLN A 74 14.07 -7.45 4.12
N PRO A 75 14.73 -7.17 2.97
CA PRO A 75 14.28 -6.13 2.02
C PRO A 75 12.85 -6.35 1.48
N GLU A 76 12.47 -7.61 1.27
CA GLU A 76 11.15 -8.03 0.76
C GLU A 76 10.05 -8.01 1.83
N LEU A 77 10.36 -7.68 3.09
CA LEU A 77 9.38 -7.73 4.18
C LEU A 77 8.30 -6.67 4.00
N THR A 78 7.05 -7.07 3.86
CA THR A 78 5.93 -6.15 3.83
C THR A 78 5.66 -5.60 5.24
N VAL A 79 5.50 -4.29 5.39
CA VAL A 79 5.24 -3.67 6.69
C VAL A 79 3.99 -2.80 6.63
N VAL A 80 3.09 -3.02 7.58
CA VAL A 80 1.90 -2.21 7.85
C VAL A 80 2.08 -1.53 9.20
N LEU A 81 1.93 -0.22 9.25
CA LEU A 81 2.05 0.55 10.49
C LEU A 81 0.67 0.84 11.09
N MET A 82 0.53 0.69 12.41
CA MET A 82 -0.66 1.07 13.16
C MET A 82 -0.39 2.36 13.94
N THR A 83 -1.32 3.32 13.93
CA THR A 83 -1.11 4.62 14.61
C THR A 83 -2.40 5.21 15.18
N ALA A 84 -2.32 5.85 16.35
CA ALA A 84 -3.44 6.51 17.02
C ALA A 84 -3.52 8.05 16.82
N PHE A 85 -2.67 8.63 15.95
CA PHE A 85 -2.38 10.07 15.69
C PHE A 85 -1.21 10.73 16.47
N ALA A 86 -0.59 11.74 15.81
CA ALA A 86 0.42 12.74 16.25
C ALA A 86 1.87 12.66 15.67
N LEU A 87 2.20 11.70 14.81
CA LEU A 87 3.51 11.62 14.14
C LEU A 87 3.38 11.59 12.61
N GLU A 88 2.59 12.51 12.04
CA GLU A 88 2.32 12.57 10.60
C GLU A 88 3.63 12.58 9.80
N GLN A 89 4.60 13.42 10.16
CA GLN A 89 5.87 13.50 9.43
C GLN A 89 6.67 12.18 9.48
N LEU A 90 6.81 11.57 10.65
CA LEU A 90 7.57 10.31 10.78
C LEU A 90 6.88 9.16 10.02
N VAL A 91 5.55 9.13 10.06
CA VAL A 91 4.77 8.15 9.30
C VAL A 91 4.86 8.42 7.80
N GLU A 92 4.81 9.68 7.37
CA GLU A 92 4.99 10.08 5.98
C GLU A 92 6.40 9.73 5.47
N ASP A 93 7.43 9.89 6.29
CA ASP A 93 8.78 9.45 5.99
C ASP A 93 8.83 7.92 5.85
N GLY A 94 8.25 7.17 6.79
CA GLY A 94 8.17 5.71 6.70
C GLY A 94 7.41 5.23 5.45
N ILE A 95 6.31 5.90 5.08
CA ILE A 95 5.60 5.64 3.82
C ILE A 95 6.50 5.88 2.62
N SER A 96 7.19 7.02 2.59
CA SER A 96 8.10 7.39 1.51
C SER A 96 9.26 6.40 1.34
N GLU A 97 9.60 5.69 2.40
CA GLU A 97 10.63 4.65 2.45
C GLU A 97 10.11 3.24 2.13
N GLY A 98 8.82 3.08 1.80
CA GLY A 98 8.26 1.82 1.29
C GLY A 98 7.41 1.02 2.29
N VAL A 99 6.85 1.66 3.33
CA VAL A 99 5.75 1.06 4.10
C VAL A 99 4.57 0.79 3.17
N TYR A 100 3.99 -0.41 3.28
CA TYR A 100 2.92 -0.84 2.38
C TYR A 100 1.63 -0.06 2.60
N ALA A 101 1.23 0.10 3.87
CA ALA A 101 0.03 0.81 4.28
C ALA A 101 0.13 1.27 5.74
N VAL A 102 -0.71 2.23 6.11
CA VAL A 102 -0.85 2.73 7.48
C VAL A 102 -2.31 2.60 7.93
N ILE A 103 -2.56 1.88 9.02
CA ILE A 103 -3.89 1.75 9.59
C ILE A 103 -4.04 2.67 10.81
N HIS A 104 -5.11 3.45 10.82
CA HIS A 104 -5.41 4.36 11.93
C HIS A 104 -6.24 3.64 13.00
N LYS A 105 -5.80 3.72 14.25
CA LYS A 105 -6.56 3.33 15.44
C LYS A 105 -7.60 4.43 15.75
N PRO A 106 -8.85 4.08 16.11
CA PRO A 106 -9.41 2.72 16.16
C PRO A 106 -9.75 2.16 14.76
N PHE A 107 -9.57 0.85 14.58
CA PHE A 107 -9.92 0.12 13.36
C PHE A 107 -10.72 -1.16 13.70
N SER A 108 -11.47 -1.70 12.73
CA SER A 108 -12.12 -3.01 12.89
C SER A 108 -11.17 -4.15 12.53
N MET A 109 -11.33 -5.31 13.16
CA MET A 109 -10.54 -6.51 12.83
C MET A 109 -10.75 -6.93 11.38
N GLU A 110 -11.98 -6.85 10.89
CA GLU A 110 -12.29 -7.13 9.48
C GLU A 110 -11.51 -6.24 8.51
N HIS A 111 -11.31 -4.96 8.85
CA HIS A 111 -10.52 -4.06 8.02
C HIS A 111 -9.04 -4.47 8.02
N LEU A 112 -8.50 -4.80 9.19
CA LEU A 112 -7.11 -5.24 9.33
C LEU A 112 -6.85 -6.56 8.59
N VAL A 113 -7.72 -7.56 8.75
CA VAL A 113 -7.61 -8.86 8.06
C VAL A 113 -7.60 -8.66 6.54
N ARG A 114 -8.56 -7.88 6.00
CA ARG A 114 -8.58 -7.55 4.56
C ARG A 114 -7.31 -6.85 4.10
N MET A 115 -6.75 -5.95 4.92
CA MET A 115 -5.49 -5.28 4.61
C MET A 115 -4.32 -6.27 4.54
N VAL A 116 -4.24 -7.21 5.48
CA VAL A 116 -3.22 -8.28 5.51
C VAL A 116 -3.35 -9.20 4.29
N GLU A 117 -4.56 -9.64 3.96
CA GLU A 117 -4.83 -10.45 2.77
C GLU A 117 -4.36 -9.75 1.48
N ARG A 118 -4.68 -8.46 1.35
CA ARG A 118 -4.25 -7.65 0.19
C ARG A 118 -2.74 -7.52 0.12
N ALA A 119 -2.10 -7.24 1.25
CA ALA A 119 -0.67 -7.05 1.37
C ALA A 119 0.13 -8.32 1.05
N LEU A 120 -0.38 -9.49 1.44
CA LEU A 120 0.24 -10.79 1.15
C LEU A 120 -0.07 -11.31 -0.26
N GLY A 121 -1.10 -10.76 -0.94
CA GLY A 121 -1.48 -11.13 -2.30
C GLY A 121 -0.47 -10.77 -3.40
N SER A 122 0.71 -10.21 -3.05
CA SER A 122 1.76 -9.81 -4.01
C SER A 122 1.27 -8.87 -5.11
N ARG A 123 0.41 -7.92 -4.73
CA ARG A 123 -0.27 -7.02 -5.67
C ARG A 123 0.68 -5.94 -6.21
N ALA A 124 0.68 -5.77 -7.53
CA ALA A 124 1.49 -4.75 -8.21
C ALA A 124 0.74 -3.43 -8.37
N VAL A 125 1.49 -2.32 -8.34
CA VAL A 125 1.02 -1.01 -8.78
C VAL A 125 1.13 -0.93 -10.30
N LEU A 126 0.01 -0.73 -10.99
CA LEU A 126 0.00 -0.52 -12.43
C LEU A 126 0.12 0.98 -12.73
N VAL A 127 1.07 1.39 -13.57
CA VAL A 127 1.19 2.78 -14.04
C VAL A 127 0.77 2.83 -15.50
N VAL A 128 -0.30 3.57 -15.79
CA VAL A 128 -0.92 3.68 -17.11
C VAL A 128 -0.74 5.09 -17.65
N ASP A 129 0.08 5.24 -18.68
CA ASP A 129 0.40 6.53 -19.31
C ASP A 129 0.78 6.29 -20.78
N ASP A 130 0.26 7.09 -21.71
CA ASP A 130 0.49 6.90 -23.15
C ASP A 130 1.88 7.40 -23.60
N LEU A 131 2.67 7.98 -22.69
CA LEU A 131 4.07 8.32 -22.87
C LEU A 131 4.98 7.28 -22.16
N PRO A 132 5.60 6.34 -22.91
CA PRO A 132 6.38 5.26 -22.32
C PRO A 132 7.49 5.71 -21.38
N ASP A 133 8.23 6.76 -21.77
CA ASP A 133 9.31 7.31 -20.96
C ASP A 133 8.83 7.85 -19.61
N VAL A 134 7.61 8.42 -19.57
CA VAL A 134 6.99 8.92 -18.33
C VAL A 134 6.56 7.76 -17.44
N ALA A 135 5.88 6.76 -18.01
CA ALA A 135 5.44 5.57 -17.28
C ALA A 135 6.63 4.82 -16.66
N GLU A 136 7.68 4.58 -17.45
CA GLU A 136 8.88 3.86 -17.01
C GLU A 136 9.65 4.63 -15.94
N ALA A 137 9.73 5.97 -16.04
CA ALA A 137 10.35 6.79 -15.00
C ALA A 137 9.58 6.70 -13.67
N ILE A 138 8.25 6.74 -13.70
CA ILE A 138 7.42 6.57 -12.50
C ILE A 138 7.63 5.17 -11.90
N VAL A 139 7.60 4.12 -12.73
CA VAL A 139 7.80 2.73 -12.28
C VAL A 139 9.18 2.52 -11.69
N ALA A 140 10.23 3.10 -12.27
CA ALA A 140 11.58 3.06 -11.71
C ALA A 140 11.61 3.68 -10.31
N GLY A 141 11.03 4.88 -10.14
CA GLY A 141 10.94 5.53 -8.83
C GLY A 141 10.15 4.73 -7.80
N LEU A 142 9.02 4.13 -8.20
CA LEU A 142 8.23 3.26 -7.31
C LEU A 142 9.00 2.00 -6.89
N ARG A 143 9.77 1.40 -7.80
CA ARG A 143 10.63 0.25 -7.49
C ARG A 143 11.78 0.60 -6.56
N GLU A 144 12.40 1.77 -6.73
CA GLU A 144 13.41 2.29 -5.81
C GLU A 144 12.85 2.53 -4.40
N ALA A 145 11.58 2.96 -4.31
CA ALA A 145 10.85 3.07 -3.04
C ALA A 145 10.36 1.70 -2.49
N GLY A 146 10.74 0.58 -3.11
CA GLY A 146 10.40 -0.77 -2.63
C GLY A 146 9.01 -1.26 -3.01
N LEU A 147 8.30 -0.59 -3.93
CA LEU A 147 7.01 -1.05 -4.45
C LEU A 147 7.20 -1.90 -5.71
N ARG A 148 6.45 -2.99 -5.79
CA ARG A 148 6.28 -3.74 -7.04
C ARG A 148 5.40 -2.93 -7.99
N ALA A 149 5.96 -2.44 -9.10
CA ALA A 149 5.25 -1.65 -10.10
C ALA A 149 5.54 -2.11 -11.54
N GLU A 150 4.58 -1.90 -12.45
CA GLU A 150 4.67 -2.18 -13.89
C GLU A 150 4.07 -1.04 -14.73
N ALA A 151 4.73 -0.73 -15.85
CA ALA A 151 4.29 0.28 -16.81
C ALA A 151 3.39 -0.34 -17.88
N VAL A 152 2.32 0.38 -18.21
CA VAL A 152 1.38 0.06 -19.26
C VAL A 152 1.08 1.31 -20.06
N TYR A 153 0.96 1.17 -21.37
CA TYR A 153 0.91 2.30 -22.30
C TYR A 153 -0.48 2.54 -22.90
N ASP A 154 -1.44 1.68 -22.57
CA ASP A 154 -2.79 1.75 -23.09
C ASP A 154 -3.81 1.08 -22.14
N GLY A 155 -5.07 1.49 -22.27
CA GLY A 155 -6.16 1.05 -21.39
C GLY A 155 -6.52 -0.41 -21.58
N ASP A 156 -6.48 -0.94 -22.80
CA ASP A 156 -6.84 -2.32 -23.07
C ASP A 156 -5.84 -3.29 -22.40
N THR A 157 -4.55 -2.97 -22.50
CA THR A 157 -3.48 -3.65 -21.77
C THR A 157 -3.70 -3.52 -20.27
N ALA A 158 -4.11 -2.35 -19.77
CA ALA A 158 -4.36 -2.15 -18.35
C ALA A 158 -5.52 -3.03 -17.83
N ILE A 159 -6.61 -3.13 -18.58
CA ILE A 159 -7.74 -4.02 -18.25
C ILE A 159 -7.31 -5.49 -18.29
N ARG A 160 -6.53 -5.90 -19.28
CA ARG A 160 -6.02 -7.28 -19.39
C ARG A 160 -5.13 -7.63 -18.19
N ARG A 161 -4.17 -6.77 -17.84
CA ARG A 161 -3.29 -6.96 -16.68
C ARG A 161 -4.07 -7.03 -15.37
N ALA A 162 -5.05 -6.14 -15.18
CA ALA A 162 -5.91 -6.16 -14.00
C ALA A 162 -6.77 -7.44 -13.87
N ARG A 163 -6.95 -8.21 -14.95
CA ARG A 163 -7.64 -9.52 -14.94
C ARG A 163 -6.70 -10.67 -14.66
N GLU A 164 -5.51 -10.63 -15.23
CA GLU A 164 -4.54 -11.74 -15.24
C GLU A 164 -3.64 -11.72 -14.00
N GLU A 165 -3.44 -10.54 -13.41
CA GLU A 165 -2.50 -10.32 -12.32
C GLU A 165 -3.16 -9.67 -11.11
N ALA A 166 -2.56 -9.89 -9.95
CA ALA A 166 -3.00 -9.26 -8.71
C ALA A 166 -2.56 -7.78 -8.74
N VAL A 167 -3.51 -6.86 -8.93
CA VAL A 167 -3.30 -5.40 -8.91
C VAL A 167 -4.14 -4.81 -7.78
N ASP A 168 -3.56 -3.97 -6.94
CA ASP A 168 -4.27 -3.26 -5.87
C ASP A 168 -4.44 -1.77 -6.16
N VAL A 169 -3.46 -1.17 -6.84
CA VAL A 169 -3.47 0.25 -7.21
C VAL A 169 -3.17 0.42 -8.68
N CYS A 170 -3.96 1.25 -9.35
CA CYS A 170 -3.74 1.71 -10.71
C CYS A 170 -3.51 3.22 -10.69
N VAL A 171 -2.35 3.65 -11.17
CA VAL A 171 -1.99 5.06 -11.36
C VAL A 171 -2.23 5.38 -12.83
N LEU A 172 -3.20 6.24 -13.12
CA LEU A 172 -3.75 6.41 -14.46
C LEU A 172 -3.63 7.86 -14.91
N ASP A 173 -2.95 8.13 -16.03
CA ASP A 173 -3.06 9.43 -16.68
C ASP A 173 -4.50 9.66 -17.16
N LEU A 174 -5.08 10.80 -16.81
CA LEU A 174 -6.43 11.19 -17.20
C LEU A 174 -6.47 11.95 -18.53
N VAL A 175 -5.33 12.47 -18.98
CA VAL A 175 -5.21 13.30 -20.20
C VAL A 175 -4.31 12.58 -21.20
N MET A 176 -4.85 11.58 -21.88
CA MET A 176 -4.17 10.88 -22.96
C MET A 176 -4.78 11.30 -24.31
N PRO A 177 -4.03 11.93 -25.23
CA PRO A 177 -4.55 12.36 -26.54
C PRO A 177 -5.10 11.23 -27.42
N SER A 178 -4.68 9.99 -27.17
CA SER A 178 -5.08 8.80 -27.94
C SER A 178 -6.00 7.83 -27.17
N LEU A 179 -6.17 8.05 -25.86
CA LEU A 179 -6.79 7.09 -24.95
C LEU A 179 -7.79 7.75 -23.99
N ASP A 180 -8.94 7.13 -23.81
CA ASP A 180 -9.96 7.68 -22.91
C ASP A 180 -9.69 7.19 -21.48
N GLY A 181 -8.86 7.93 -20.75
CA GLY A 181 -8.53 7.63 -19.34
C GLY A 181 -9.78 7.49 -18.47
N VAL A 182 -10.85 8.23 -18.79
CA VAL A 182 -12.14 8.07 -18.11
C VAL A 182 -12.79 6.73 -18.44
N LYS A 183 -12.81 6.28 -19.70
CA LYS A 183 -13.31 4.94 -20.05
C LYS A 183 -12.48 3.83 -19.41
N THR A 184 -11.15 3.96 -19.40
CA THR A 184 -10.25 2.99 -18.76
C THR A 184 -10.57 2.86 -17.28
N TYR A 185 -10.75 3.99 -16.60
CA TYR A 185 -11.21 4.04 -15.22
C TYR A 185 -12.57 3.33 -15.04
N GLU A 186 -13.58 3.63 -15.86
CA GLU A 186 -14.89 2.99 -15.78
C GLU A 186 -14.82 1.47 -15.97
N GLN A 187 -13.97 1.00 -16.89
CA GLN A 187 -13.75 -0.43 -17.12
C GLN A 187 -13.04 -1.11 -15.95
N LEU A 188 -12.00 -0.48 -15.37
CA LEU A 188 -11.32 -0.99 -14.17
C LEU A 188 -12.29 -1.12 -13.00
N ARG A 189 -13.14 -0.11 -12.78
CA ARG A 189 -14.16 -0.15 -11.71
C ARG A 189 -15.22 -1.22 -11.91
N ARG A 190 -15.62 -1.49 -13.15
CA ARG A 190 -16.54 -2.60 -13.48
C ARG A 190 -15.88 -3.96 -13.28
N LEU A 191 -14.57 -4.05 -13.49
CA LEU A 191 -13.81 -5.28 -13.31
C LEU A 191 -13.63 -5.61 -11.84
N SER A 192 -13.16 -4.65 -11.04
CA SER A 192 -12.92 -4.84 -9.62
C SER A 192 -13.06 -3.53 -8.87
N SER A 193 -13.94 -3.52 -7.87
CA SER A 193 -14.06 -2.40 -6.94
C SER A 193 -12.91 -2.33 -5.94
N GLU A 194 -12.11 -3.40 -5.81
CA GLU A 194 -10.94 -3.44 -4.93
C GLU A 194 -9.75 -2.64 -5.49
N ILE A 195 -9.63 -2.51 -6.81
CA ILE A 195 -8.55 -1.75 -7.43
C ILE A 195 -8.76 -0.27 -7.15
N ARG A 196 -7.80 0.33 -6.45
CA ARG A 196 -7.79 1.76 -6.16
C ARG A 196 -7.18 2.50 -7.34
N VAL A 197 -7.90 3.46 -7.89
CA VAL A 197 -7.41 4.25 -9.03
C VAL A 197 -6.98 5.63 -8.56
N ILE A 198 -5.72 5.98 -8.81
CA ILE A 198 -5.13 7.31 -8.59
C ILE A 198 -4.97 7.97 -9.95
N GLY A 199 -5.63 9.10 -10.17
CA GLY A 199 -5.48 9.87 -11.41
C GLY A 199 -4.19 10.70 -11.42
N MET A 200 -3.57 10.84 -12.59
CA MET A 200 -2.51 11.83 -12.84
C MET A 200 -3.02 12.80 -13.91
N THR A 201 -2.74 14.10 -13.76
CA THR A 201 -3.14 15.09 -14.77
C THR A 201 -2.25 16.32 -14.75
N GLY A 202 -1.94 16.88 -15.92
CA GLY A 202 -1.25 18.18 -16.04
C GLY A 202 -2.12 19.37 -15.62
N HIS A 203 -3.45 19.19 -15.58
CA HIS A 203 -4.39 20.24 -15.17
C HIS A 203 -5.41 19.66 -14.18
N ALA A 204 -4.97 19.50 -12.92
CA ALA A 204 -5.82 19.08 -11.81
C ALA A 204 -6.73 20.22 -11.35
N ALA A 205 -7.64 20.69 -12.21
CA ALA A 205 -8.67 21.64 -11.80
C ALA A 205 -9.54 20.99 -10.70
N PRO A 206 -9.95 21.72 -9.64
CA PRO A 206 -10.75 21.15 -8.55
C PRO A 206 -11.99 20.39 -9.03
N GLU A 207 -12.60 20.83 -10.13
CA GLU A 207 -13.75 20.18 -10.76
C GLU A 207 -13.43 18.78 -11.30
N MET A 208 -12.24 18.59 -11.90
CA MET A 208 -11.79 17.31 -12.43
C MET A 208 -11.48 16.32 -11.31
N ILE A 209 -10.81 16.79 -10.25
CA ILE A 209 -10.54 15.99 -9.05
C ILE A 209 -11.87 15.55 -8.43
N HIS A 210 -12.80 16.49 -8.25
CA HIS A 210 -14.10 16.22 -7.67
C HIS A 210 -14.96 15.29 -8.55
N ALA A 211 -14.89 15.43 -9.88
CA ALA A 211 -15.57 14.53 -10.81
C ALA A 211 -15.00 13.11 -10.77
N PHE A 212 -13.67 12.98 -10.68
CA PHE A 212 -12.99 11.68 -10.57
C PHE A 212 -13.34 10.98 -9.25
N THR A 213 -13.25 11.70 -8.12
CA THR A 213 -13.56 11.13 -6.80
C THR A 213 -15.03 10.75 -6.66
N ARG A 214 -15.97 11.56 -7.18
CA ARG A 214 -17.41 11.20 -7.22
C ARG A 214 -17.70 9.94 -8.01
N ARG A 215 -16.85 9.58 -8.97
CA ARG A 215 -17.00 8.34 -9.75
C ARG A 215 -16.37 7.13 -9.06
N GLY A 216 -15.77 7.30 -7.89
CA GLY A 216 -15.11 6.25 -7.09
C GLY A 216 -13.58 6.23 -7.20
N GLY A 217 -12.98 7.22 -7.86
CA GLY A 217 -11.54 7.38 -7.93
C GLY A 217 -11.00 7.80 -6.56
N TYR A 218 -9.77 7.38 -6.21
CA TYR A 218 -9.24 7.65 -4.88
C TYR A 218 -8.79 9.11 -4.73
N THR A 219 -7.86 9.55 -5.58
CA THR A 219 -7.37 10.94 -5.62
C THR A 219 -6.75 11.26 -6.97
N CYS A 220 -6.41 12.53 -7.22
CA CYS A 220 -5.64 12.94 -8.40
C CYS A 220 -4.36 13.69 -8.00
N LEU A 221 -3.24 13.36 -8.63
CA LEU A 221 -1.98 14.08 -8.54
C LEU A 221 -1.77 15.01 -9.73
N ARG A 222 -1.29 16.23 -9.45
CA ARG A 222 -1.00 17.24 -10.48
C ARG A 222 0.44 17.06 -10.98
N LYS A 223 0.63 16.86 -12.28
CA LYS A 223 1.96 16.87 -12.91
C LYS A 223 2.50 18.31 -12.98
N PRO A 224 3.81 18.55 -12.74
CA PRO A 224 4.79 17.59 -12.23
C PRO A 224 4.61 17.33 -10.73
N PHE A 225 4.89 16.10 -10.30
CA PHE A 225 4.87 15.65 -8.90
C PHE A 225 6.16 14.86 -8.60
N GLU A 226 6.50 14.72 -7.32
CA GLU A 226 7.61 13.88 -6.90
C GLU A 226 7.16 12.43 -6.72
N VAL A 227 8.05 11.46 -6.92
CA VAL A 227 7.77 10.03 -6.66
C VAL A 227 7.25 9.83 -5.24
N ARG A 228 7.78 10.60 -4.27
CA ARG A 228 7.35 10.61 -2.87
C ARG A 228 5.86 10.87 -2.71
N ASP A 229 5.30 11.85 -3.45
CA ASP A 229 3.87 12.17 -3.40
C ASP A 229 3.02 11.00 -3.88
N LEU A 230 3.50 10.27 -4.89
CA LEU A 230 2.82 9.10 -5.41
C LEU A 230 2.86 7.91 -4.45
N VAL A 231 4.01 7.65 -3.81
CA VAL A 231 4.15 6.62 -2.77
C VAL A 231 3.19 6.90 -1.61
N LEU A 232 3.10 8.15 -1.16
CA LEU A 232 2.14 8.60 -0.14
C LEU A 232 0.69 8.35 -0.58
N ALA A 233 0.34 8.71 -1.81
CA ALA A 233 -1.00 8.48 -2.35
C ALA A 233 -1.35 6.98 -2.44
N ILE A 234 -0.40 6.12 -2.84
CA ILE A 234 -0.57 4.66 -2.92
C ILE A 234 -0.81 4.06 -1.53
N ALA A 235 0.02 4.39 -0.54
CA ALA A 235 -0.13 3.88 0.81
C ALA A 235 -1.49 4.30 1.42
N ARG A 236 -1.88 5.56 1.24
CA ARG A 236 -3.18 6.06 1.70
C ARG A 236 -4.35 5.37 0.98
N ALA A 237 -4.21 5.06 -0.31
CA ALA A 237 -5.22 4.31 -1.06
C ALA A 237 -5.39 2.87 -0.54
N ARG A 238 -4.28 2.20 -0.17
CA ARG A 238 -4.29 0.87 0.44
C ARG A 238 -4.90 0.86 1.84
N SER A 239 -4.73 1.96 2.58
CA SER A 239 -5.25 2.17 3.92
C SER A 239 -6.75 2.48 3.99
N ASP A 240 -7.35 2.91 2.87
CA ASP A 240 -8.76 3.26 2.83
C ASP A 240 -9.62 1.98 2.91
N PRO A 241 -10.56 1.88 3.87
CA PRO A 241 -11.49 0.75 3.94
C PRO A 241 -12.43 0.68 2.72
N GLY A 242 -12.56 1.77 1.95
CA GLY A 242 -13.53 1.93 0.86
C GLY A 242 -14.88 2.39 1.41
N ALA A 243 -15.68 3.04 0.55
CA ALA A 243 -17.08 3.28 0.87
C ALA A 243 -17.82 1.94 0.90
N CYS A 244 -18.44 1.61 2.04
CA CYS A 244 -19.47 0.58 2.14
C CYS A 244 -20.61 0.85 1.16
#